data_AF-A0A662PTK4-F1
#
_entry.id   AF-A0A662PTK4-F1
#
_cell.length_a   1.000
_cell.length_b   1.000
_cell.length_c   1.000
_cell.angle_alpha   90.00
_cell.angle_beta   90.00
_cell.angle_gamma   90.00
#
_symmetry.space_group_name_H-M   'P 1'
#
loop_
_entity.id
_entity.type
_entity.pdbx_description
1 polymer ?
#
loop_
_entity_poly.entity_id
_entity_poly.type
_entity_poly.pdbx_seq_one_letter_code
_entity_poly.pdbx_strand_id
1 'polypeptide(L)'
;MSEEKEIQIDIQEILVRHGLHIGSRIKVKHMEQFIFKQRPDGVYLIDINKTIERLNIAAKFISYYSPEKVVVVSTHIYGTKPVQKFCELTGCIPITERFEPGSFTNPILETYIEPELVLVSDPRYDRQAVVEAKIAQIPVIAMCSTDNTITDVDLVIPMNNRGRLALPYAFWYLARRVLIERGVLTPELAENIKPDDFLAIQQQEPKL
;
A
#
# COMPACT_ATOMS: atom_id res chain seq x y z
N MET A 1 -0.05 -2.78 28.58
CA MET A 1 -1.40 -3.25 28.15
C MET A 1 -2.41 -2.12 27.97
N SER A 2 -2.35 -1.03 28.74
CA SER A 2 -3.17 0.17 28.56
C SER A 2 -2.64 1.08 27.43
N GLU A 3 -1.34 1.41 27.44
CA GLU A 3 -0.73 2.33 26.45
C GLU A 3 -0.76 1.80 25.00
N GLU A 4 -0.45 0.52 24.76
CA GLU A 4 -0.54 -0.07 23.42
C GLU A 4 -1.97 -0.06 22.84
N LYS A 5 -2.98 -0.18 23.71
CA LYS A 5 -4.39 -0.10 23.30
C LYS A 5 -4.80 1.34 22.99
N GLU A 6 -4.34 2.31 23.77
CA GLU A 6 -4.58 3.73 23.50
C GLU A 6 -3.95 4.17 22.17
N ILE A 7 -2.68 3.80 21.92
CA ILE A 7 -2.01 4.08 20.64
C ILE A 7 -2.76 3.44 19.47
N GLN A 8 -3.28 2.22 19.66
CA GLN A 8 -4.05 1.52 18.62
C GLN A 8 -5.41 2.21 18.33
N ILE A 9 -6.07 2.74 19.35
CA ILE A 9 -7.32 3.51 19.21
C ILE A 9 -7.06 4.82 18.46
N ASP A 10 -5.97 5.52 18.77
CA ASP A 10 -5.58 6.75 18.07
C ASP A 10 -5.29 6.50 16.58
N ILE A 11 -4.58 5.41 16.27
CA ILE A 11 -4.30 5.02 14.88
C ILE A 11 -5.59 4.69 14.14
N GLN A 12 -6.50 3.93 14.76
CA GLN A 12 -7.80 3.63 14.16
C GLN A 12 -8.55 4.93 13.80
N GLU A 13 -8.60 5.87 14.74
CA GLU A 13 -9.28 7.13 14.52
C GLU A 13 -8.64 7.96 13.41
N ILE A 14 -7.30 8.01 13.35
CA ILE A 14 -6.57 8.64 12.24
C ILE A 14 -6.96 7.98 10.91
N LEU A 15 -6.96 6.65 10.79
CA LEU A 15 -7.28 5.98 9.53
C LEU A 15 -8.75 6.16 9.12
N VAL A 16 -9.67 6.22 10.09
CA VAL A 16 -11.09 6.57 9.86
C VAL A 16 -11.20 7.97 9.26
N ARG A 17 -10.58 8.97 9.92
CA ARG A 17 -10.65 10.40 9.53
C ARG A 17 -10.16 10.63 8.11
N HIS A 18 -9.15 9.89 7.66
CA HIS A 18 -8.57 10.00 6.31
C HIS A 18 -9.26 9.12 5.25
N GLY A 19 -10.34 8.43 5.61
CA GLY A 19 -11.25 7.80 4.65
C GLY A 19 -10.81 6.42 4.13
N LEU A 20 -9.95 5.70 4.85
CA LEU A 20 -9.52 4.34 4.45
C LEU A 20 -10.67 3.32 4.45
N HIS A 21 -11.67 3.54 5.30
CA HIS A 21 -12.84 2.68 5.46
C HIS A 21 -13.90 2.86 4.36
N ILE A 22 -13.77 3.90 3.54
CA ILE A 22 -14.73 4.21 2.48
C ILE A 22 -14.35 3.40 1.24
N GLY A 23 -15.10 2.34 0.95
CA GLY A 23 -14.93 1.55 -0.25
C GLY A 23 -15.61 2.18 -1.48
N SER A 24 -15.82 1.37 -2.51
CA SER A 24 -16.52 1.76 -3.73
C SER A 24 -18.00 1.33 -3.68
N ARG A 25 -18.80 1.74 -4.69
CA ARG A 25 -20.20 1.27 -4.86
C ARG A 25 -20.31 -0.15 -5.41
N ILE A 26 -19.22 -0.67 -5.98
CA ILE A 26 -19.13 -2.00 -6.56
C ILE A 26 -18.41 -2.89 -5.55
N LYS A 27 -18.92 -4.12 -5.38
CA LYS A 27 -18.24 -5.19 -4.63
C LYS A 27 -17.88 -6.34 -5.55
N VAL A 28 -16.66 -6.85 -5.40
CA VAL A 28 -16.23 -8.14 -5.95
C VAL A 28 -16.49 -9.22 -4.91
N LYS A 29 -16.95 -10.41 -5.35
CA LYS A 29 -17.30 -11.53 -4.45
C LYS A 29 -16.18 -11.88 -3.47
N HIS A 30 -14.94 -11.90 -3.93
CA HIS A 30 -13.79 -12.23 -3.10
C HIS A 30 -13.47 -11.19 -2.01
N MET A 31 -13.87 -9.94 -2.20
CA MET A 31 -13.67 -8.84 -1.26
C MET A 31 -14.79 -8.75 -0.20
N GLU A 32 -15.86 -9.53 -0.33
CA GLU A 32 -17.00 -9.51 0.58
C GLU A 32 -16.61 -9.78 2.04
N GLN A 33 -15.61 -10.63 2.27
CA GLN A 33 -15.10 -10.93 3.62
C GLN A 33 -14.50 -9.73 4.36
N PHE A 34 -14.10 -8.67 3.65
CA PHE A 34 -13.52 -7.45 4.23
C PHE A 34 -14.53 -6.31 4.38
N ILE A 35 -15.75 -6.48 3.86
CA ILE A 35 -16.81 -5.49 3.92
C ILE A 35 -17.52 -5.62 5.28
N PHE A 36 -17.67 -4.49 5.98
CA PHE A 36 -18.42 -4.41 7.23
C PHE A 36 -19.92 -4.20 6.98
N LYS A 37 -20.28 -3.14 6.26
CA LYS A 37 -21.68 -2.76 6.02
C LYS A 37 -21.81 -1.91 4.75
N GLN A 38 -22.98 -1.95 4.12
CA GLN A 38 -23.35 -1.00 3.06
C GLN A 38 -24.04 0.23 3.66
N ARG A 39 -23.58 1.42 3.28
CA ARG A 39 -24.23 2.70 3.64
C ARG A 39 -25.50 2.90 2.79
N PRO A 40 -26.52 3.66 3.25
CA PRO A 40 -27.67 4.03 2.42
C PRO A 40 -27.32 4.64 1.05
N ASP A 41 -26.19 5.35 0.96
CA ASP A 41 -25.67 5.94 -0.28
C ASP A 41 -25.17 4.90 -1.32
N GLY A 42 -25.20 3.61 -0.97
CA GLY A 42 -24.76 2.50 -1.82
C GLY A 42 -23.25 2.22 -1.77
N VAL A 43 -22.49 2.96 -0.96
CA VAL A 43 -21.05 2.75 -0.75
C VAL A 43 -20.82 1.64 0.28
N TYR A 44 -19.90 0.72 -0.01
CA TYR A 44 -19.49 -0.33 0.93
C TYR A 44 -18.43 0.19 1.90
N LEU A 45 -18.62 -0.06 3.19
CA LEU A 45 -17.65 0.25 4.24
C LEU A 45 -16.75 -0.95 4.47
N ILE A 46 -15.44 -0.71 4.51
CA ILE A 46 -14.40 -1.71 4.79
C ILE A 46 -14.17 -1.76 6.31
N ASP A 47 -13.94 -2.96 6.85
CA ASP A 47 -13.58 -3.16 8.25
C ASP A 47 -12.11 -2.76 8.50
N ILE A 48 -11.91 -1.69 9.27
CA ILE A 48 -10.59 -1.12 9.56
C ILE A 48 -9.76 -2.07 10.44
N ASN A 49 -10.39 -2.86 11.31
CA ASN A 49 -9.65 -3.80 12.16
C ASN A 49 -8.91 -4.82 11.29
N LYS A 50 -9.59 -5.33 10.26
CA LYS A 50 -8.99 -6.23 9.27
C LYS A 50 -7.91 -5.52 8.45
N THR A 51 -8.11 -4.26 8.09
CA THR A 51 -7.08 -3.47 7.39
C THR A 51 -5.81 -3.35 8.23
N ILE A 52 -5.92 -3.01 9.51
CA ILE A 52 -4.77 -2.86 10.42
C ILE A 52 -4.06 -4.20 10.62
N GLU A 53 -4.83 -5.28 10.83
CA GLU A 53 -4.27 -6.63 10.95
C GLU A 53 -3.47 -7.01 9.70
N ARG A 54 -4.03 -6.77 8.50
CA ARG A 54 -3.36 -7.03 7.22
C ARG A 54 -2.15 -6.14 6.99
N LEU A 55 -2.19 -4.87 7.40
CA LEU A 55 -1.05 -3.96 7.35
C LEU A 55 0.09 -4.42 8.26
N ASN A 56 -0.22 -4.93 9.47
CA ASN A 56 0.78 -5.47 10.37
C ASN A 56 1.41 -6.76 9.84
N ILE A 57 0.59 -7.64 9.25
CA ILE A 57 1.09 -8.84 8.57
C ILE A 57 2.00 -8.44 7.40
N ALA A 58 1.58 -7.49 6.57
CA ALA A 58 2.39 -6.99 5.45
C ALA A 58 3.71 -6.38 5.91
N ALA A 59 3.71 -5.59 7.00
CA ALA A 59 4.93 -5.03 7.56
C ALA A 59 5.94 -6.11 7.99
N LYS A 60 5.45 -7.19 8.63
CA LYS A 60 6.28 -8.35 9.00
C LYS A 60 6.84 -9.06 7.78
N PHE A 61 6.03 -9.28 6.75
CA PHE A 61 6.50 -9.85 5.49
C PHE A 61 7.62 -9.01 4.89
N ILE A 62 7.42 -7.69 4.76
CA ILE A 62 8.42 -6.77 4.21
C ILE A 62 9.70 -6.72 5.07
N SER A 63 9.61 -6.88 6.40
CA SER A 63 10.79 -6.87 7.27
C SER A 63 11.68 -8.10 7.11
N TYR A 64 11.15 -9.24 6.66
CA TYR A 64 11.94 -10.45 6.44
C TYR A 64 12.83 -10.36 5.19
N TYR A 65 12.43 -9.58 4.19
CA TYR A 65 13.19 -9.42 2.95
C TYR A 65 14.17 -8.25 3.04
N SER A 66 15.29 -8.39 2.31
CA SER A 66 16.26 -7.31 2.14
C SER A 66 15.62 -6.12 1.41
N PRO A 67 15.84 -4.86 1.87
CA PRO A 67 15.23 -3.67 1.25
C PRO A 67 15.43 -3.58 -0.27
N GLU A 68 16.64 -3.90 -0.73
CA GLU A 68 17.04 -3.82 -2.14
C GLU A 68 16.27 -4.80 -3.05
N LYS A 69 15.63 -5.82 -2.48
CA LYS A 69 14.87 -6.83 -3.22
C LYS A 69 13.35 -6.65 -3.10
N VAL A 70 12.90 -5.60 -2.40
CA VAL A 70 11.49 -5.26 -2.29
C VAL A 70 11.18 -4.15 -3.29
N VAL A 71 10.28 -4.43 -4.22
CA VAL A 71 9.83 -3.47 -5.23
C VAL A 71 8.44 -2.96 -4.86
N VAL A 72 8.27 -1.64 -4.86
CA VAL A 72 6.99 -1.00 -4.60
C VAL A 72 6.52 -0.30 -5.88
N VAL A 73 5.34 -0.68 -6.37
CA VAL A 73 4.80 -0.23 -7.65
C VAL A 73 3.57 0.65 -7.44
N SER A 74 3.58 1.82 -8.09
CA SER A 74 2.43 2.70 -8.21
C SER A 74 2.50 3.54 -9.47
N THR A 75 1.69 3.21 -10.47
CA THR A 75 1.45 4.10 -11.62
C THR A 75 0.39 5.15 -11.35
N HIS A 76 -0.37 5.03 -10.25
CA HIS A 76 -1.44 5.96 -9.93
C HIS A 76 -0.89 7.30 -9.38
N ILE A 77 -1.48 8.42 -9.81
CA ILE A 77 -1.04 9.79 -9.47
C ILE A 77 -0.98 10.01 -7.95
N TYR A 78 -1.93 9.43 -7.21
CA TYR A 78 -1.96 9.58 -5.74
C TYR A 78 -0.93 8.72 -5.02
N GLY A 79 -0.39 7.69 -5.67
CA GLY A 79 0.57 6.76 -5.07
C GLY A 79 2.03 7.05 -5.42
N THR A 80 2.31 7.82 -6.49
CA THR A 80 3.68 8.18 -6.91
C THR A 80 4.50 8.78 -5.75
N LYS A 81 4.02 9.85 -5.11
CA LYS A 81 4.76 10.50 -4.02
C LYS A 81 4.85 9.64 -2.74
N PRO A 82 3.75 9.02 -2.25
CA PRO A 82 3.83 8.08 -1.13
C PRO A 82 4.83 6.96 -1.32
N VAL A 83 4.88 6.36 -2.50
CA VAL A 83 5.80 5.26 -2.81
C VAL A 83 7.24 5.75 -2.83
N GLN A 84 7.53 6.91 -3.44
CA GLN A 84 8.86 7.51 -3.38
C GLN A 84 9.32 7.73 -1.93
N LYS A 85 8.48 8.37 -1.10
CA LYS A 85 8.80 8.58 0.32
C LYS A 85 8.92 7.30 1.12
N PHE A 86 8.08 6.32 0.85
CA PHE A 86 8.18 5.00 1.48
C PHE A 86 9.53 4.35 1.16
N CYS A 87 9.95 4.38 -0.10
CA CYS A 87 11.22 3.81 -0.56
C CYS A 87 12.43 4.57 -0.01
N GLU A 88 12.39 5.90 0.05
CA GLU A 88 13.45 6.71 0.69
C GLU A 88 13.68 6.30 2.16
N LEU A 89 12.60 6.04 2.91
CA LEU A 89 12.68 5.68 4.33
C LEU A 89 13.09 4.23 4.55
N THR A 90 12.58 3.32 3.73
CA THR A 90 12.76 1.87 3.93
C THR A 90 13.92 1.28 3.14
N GLY A 91 14.47 2.01 2.16
CA GLY A 91 15.49 1.53 1.23
C GLY A 91 14.97 0.59 0.14
N CYS A 92 13.65 0.57 -0.11
CA CYS A 92 13.05 -0.25 -1.16
C CYS A 92 13.22 0.37 -2.55
N ILE A 93 12.99 -0.40 -3.62
CA ILE A 93 13.04 0.09 -5.00
C ILE A 93 11.67 0.64 -5.41
N PRO A 94 11.53 1.94 -5.71
CA PRO A 94 10.28 2.51 -6.20
C PRO A 94 10.14 2.35 -7.72
N ILE A 95 8.97 1.88 -8.17
CA ILE A 95 8.52 2.02 -9.56
C ILE A 95 7.30 2.93 -9.57
N THR A 96 7.54 4.21 -9.86
CA THR A 96 6.49 5.24 -9.84
C THR A 96 6.10 5.76 -11.21
N GLU A 97 6.91 5.46 -12.21
CA GLU A 97 6.63 5.77 -13.60
C GLU A 97 5.82 4.65 -14.25
N ARG A 98 5.63 4.74 -15.56
CA ARG A 98 5.00 3.69 -16.33
C ARG A 98 5.80 2.40 -16.17
N PHE A 99 5.14 1.33 -15.74
CA PHE A 99 5.74 0.00 -15.68
C PHE A 99 6.06 -0.49 -17.09
N GLU A 100 7.34 -0.78 -17.35
CA GLU A 100 7.79 -1.34 -18.62
C GLU A 100 7.50 -2.85 -18.63
N PRO A 101 6.73 -3.36 -19.61
CA PRO A 101 6.49 -4.79 -19.71
C PRO A 101 7.81 -5.55 -19.91
N GLY A 102 8.07 -6.54 -19.08
CA GLY A 102 9.29 -7.33 -19.09
C GLY A 102 10.26 -6.97 -17.97
N SER A 103 10.01 -5.94 -17.15
CA SER A 103 10.92 -5.55 -16.07
C SER A 103 11.19 -6.67 -15.06
N PHE A 104 10.31 -7.66 -14.89
CA PHE A 104 10.58 -8.81 -13.99
C PHE A 104 10.97 -10.10 -14.72
N THR A 105 10.83 -10.15 -16.05
CA THR A 105 10.94 -11.42 -16.80
C THR A 105 12.03 -11.40 -17.87
N ASN A 106 12.39 -10.22 -18.38
CA ASN A 106 13.34 -10.10 -19.48
C ASN A 106 14.69 -9.53 -18.99
N PRO A 107 15.74 -10.37 -18.85
CA PRO A 107 17.04 -9.94 -18.35
C PRO A 107 17.82 -9.03 -19.31
N ILE A 108 17.36 -8.86 -20.56
CA ILE A 108 18.02 -8.01 -21.55
C ILE A 108 17.67 -6.52 -21.34
N LEU A 109 16.55 -6.22 -20.65
CA LEU A 109 16.13 -4.85 -20.41
C LEU A 109 17.04 -4.16 -19.39
N GLU A 110 17.27 -2.86 -19.57
CA GLU A 110 18.00 -2.04 -18.59
C GLU A 110 17.21 -1.87 -17.29
N THR A 111 15.88 -1.90 -17.38
CA THR A 111 14.94 -1.80 -16.25
C THR A 111 14.67 -3.15 -15.59
N TYR A 112 15.44 -4.18 -15.92
CA TYR A 112 15.29 -5.51 -15.35
C TYR A 112 15.65 -5.52 -13.86
N ILE A 113 14.73 -6.03 -13.05
CA ILE A 113 14.87 -6.16 -11.60
C ILE A 113 14.36 -7.55 -11.22
N GLU A 114 15.06 -8.22 -10.29
CA GLU A 114 14.63 -9.47 -9.68
C GLU A 114 14.16 -9.23 -8.24
N PRO A 115 12.89 -8.83 -8.02
CA PRO A 115 12.38 -8.69 -6.67
C PRO A 115 12.10 -10.04 -6.01
N GLU A 116 12.25 -10.09 -4.69
CA GLU A 116 11.74 -11.19 -3.85
C GLU A 116 10.34 -10.90 -3.30
N LEU A 117 9.91 -9.63 -3.34
CA LEU A 117 8.58 -9.21 -2.92
C LEU A 117 8.13 -8.00 -3.74
N VAL A 118 6.87 -8.01 -4.17
CA VAL A 118 6.25 -6.86 -4.85
C VAL A 118 5.09 -6.32 -4.02
N LEU A 119 5.13 -5.02 -3.71
CA LEU A 119 4.03 -4.28 -3.11
C LEU A 119 3.36 -3.40 -4.16
N VAL A 120 2.06 -3.56 -4.35
CA VAL A 120 1.28 -2.86 -5.37
C VAL A 120 0.23 -1.94 -4.73
N SER A 121 0.17 -0.70 -5.20
CA SER A 121 -0.77 0.32 -4.70
C SER A 121 -2.22 0.12 -5.19
N ASP A 122 -2.40 -0.29 -6.44
CA ASP A 122 -3.70 -0.64 -7.00
C ASP A 122 -3.53 -1.72 -8.08
N PRO A 123 -4.03 -2.96 -7.86
CA PRO A 123 -3.88 -4.04 -8.83
C PRO A 123 -4.63 -3.80 -10.15
N ARG A 124 -5.55 -2.83 -10.20
CA ARG A 124 -6.26 -2.46 -11.43
C ARG A 124 -5.40 -1.62 -12.37
N TYR A 125 -4.67 -0.63 -11.83
CA TYR A 125 -3.77 0.20 -12.63
C TYR A 125 -2.45 -0.51 -12.89
N ASP A 126 -1.92 -1.18 -11.88
CA ASP A 126 -0.61 -1.84 -11.91
C ASP A 126 -0.72 -3.34 -12.28
N ARG A 127 -1.74 -3.70 -13.06
CA ARG A 127 -2.02 -5.11 -13.42
C ARG A 127 -0.82 -5.81 -14.05
N GLN A 128 -0.02 -5.09 -14.84
CA GLN A 128 1.14 -5.65 -15.51
C GLN A 128 2.17 -6.17 -14.51
N ALA A 129 2.44 -5.41 -13.44
CA ALA A 129 3.36 -5.81 -12.38
C ALA A 129 2.87 -7.08 -11.66
N VAL A 130 1.56 -7.18 -11.40
CA VAL A 130 0.95 -8.37 -10.77
C VAL A 130 1.09 -9.60 -11.67
N VAL A 131 0.81 -9.46 -12.97
CA VAL A 131 0.89 -10.57 -13.93
C VAL A 131 2.33 -11.04 -14.09
N GLU A 132 3.29 -10.13 -14.19
CA GLU A 132 4.71 -10.49 -14.29
C GLU A 132 5.26 -11.09 -13.01
N ALA A 133 4.89 -10.55 -11.84
CA ALA A 133 5.27 -11.13 -10.56
C ALA A 133 4.79 -12.59 -10.45
N LYS A 134 3.57 -12.89 -10.90
CA LYS A 134 3.07 -14.28 -10.99
C LYS A 134 3.94 -15.16 -11.89
N ILE A 135 4.31 -14.66 -13.08
CA ILE A 135 5.15 -15.43 -14.03
C ILE A 135 6.52 -15.71 -13.40
N ALA A 136 7.08 -14.73 -12.70
CA ALA A 136 8.36 -14.84 -11.99
C ALA A 136 8.25 -15.56 -10.63
N GLN A 137 7.05 -16.01 -10.21
CA GLN A 137 6.79 -16.65 -8.92
C GLN A 137 7.16 -15.80 -7.69
N ILE A 138 6.99 -14.49 -7.81
CA ILE A 138 7.30 -13.52 -6.77
C ILE A 138 6.01 -13.25 -5.97
N PRO A 139 6.05 -13.28 -4.63
CA PRO A 139 4.89 -12.99 -3.81
C PRO A 139 4.42 -11.53 -3.98
N VAL A 140 3.10 -11.35 -4.06
CA VAL A 140 2.47 -10.03 -4.28
C VAL A 140 1.61 -9.62 -3.10
N ILE A 141 1.91 -8.44 -2.55
CA ILE A 141 1.07 -7.74 -1.60
C ILE A 141 0.37 -6.60 -2.33
N ALA A 142 -0.95 -6.48 -2.24
CA ALA A 142 -1.67 -5.40 -2.92
C ALA A 142 -2.68 -4.68 -2.01
N MET A 143 -2.70 -3.36 -2.12
CA MET A 143 -3.73 -2.50 -1.52
C MET A 143 -4.97 -2.50 -2.43
N CYS A 144 -6.10 -2.99 -1.91
CA CYS A 144 -7.29 -3.27 -2.71
C CYS A 144 -8.54 -2.61 -2.13
N SER A 145 -9.28 -1.88 -2.96
CA SER A 145 -10.65 -1.43 -2.71
C SER A 145 -11.65 -2.54 -3.01
N THR A 146 -12.92 -2.34 -2.65
CA THR A 146 -14.00 -3.33 -2.79
C THR A 146 -14.27 -3.75 -4.23
N ASP A 147 -13.87 -2.94 -5.21
CA ASP A 147 -14.04 -3.19 -6.64
C ASP A 147 -12.84 -3.84 -7.32
N ASN A 148 -11.71 -4.01 -6.61
CA ASN A 148 -10.53 -4.64 -7.16
C ASN A 148 -10.66 -6.16 -7.23
N THR A 149 -10.14 -6.75 -8.30
CA THR A 149 -9.93 -8.18 -8.42
C THR A 149 -8.65 -8.57 -7.67
N ILE A 150 -8.75 -9.58 -6.80
CA ILE A 150 -7.62 -10.08 -6.02
C ILE A 150 -6.93 -11.29 -6.66
N THR A 151 -7.20 -11.54 -7.94
CA THR A 151 -6.56 -12.62 -8.69
C THR A 151 -5.05 -12.35 -8.71
N ASP A 152 -4.25 -13.37 -8.38
CA ASP A 152 -2.79 -13.31 -8.40
C ASP A 152 -2.16 -12.40 -7.34
N VAL A 153 -2.91 -12.09 -6.28
CA VAL A 153 -2.43 -11.39 -5.08
C VAL A 153 -2.43 -12.35 -3.89
N ASP A 154 -1.29 -12.50 -3.22
CA ASP A 154 -1.14 -13.41 -2.08
C ASP A 154 -1.65 -12.77 -0.78
N LEU A 155 -1.29 -11.49 -0.55
CA LEU A 155 -1.74 -10.74 0.60
C LEU A 155 -2.51 -9.48 0.20
N VAL A 156 -3.81 -9.51 0.47
CA VAL A 156 -4.70 -8.38 0.23
C VAL A 156 -4.76 -7.49 1.47
N ILE A 157 -4.48 -6.20 1.28
CA ILE A 157 -4.73 -5.14 2.27
C ILE A 157 -6.03 -4.41 1.86
N PRO A 158 -7.16 -4.65 2.54
CA PRO A 158 -8.43 -4.03 2.17
C PRO A 158 -8.43 -2.56 2.57
N MET A 159 -8.43 -1.65 1.61
CA MET A 159 -8.43 -0.21 1.89
C MET A 159 -8.92 0.61 0.70
N ASN A 160 -9.26 1.87 0.94
CA ASN A 160 -9.53 2.83 -0.12
C ASN A 160 -8.24 3.23 -0.86
N ASN A 161 -8.07 2.78 -2.10
CA ASN A 161 -6.93 3.14 -2.96
C ASN A 161 -7.20 4.34 -3.88
N ARG A 162 -8.44 4.87 -3.93
CA ARG A 162 -8.80 6.07 -4.71
C ARG A 162 -8.73 7.36 -3.91
N GLY A 163 -8.82 7.26 -2.58
CA GLY A 163 -8.81 8.42 -1.71
C GLY A 163 -7.45 9.14 -1.75
N ARG A 164 -7.46 10.45 -1.97
CA ARG A 164 -6.25 11.29 -1.93
C ARG A 164 -5.47 11.15 -0.62
N LEU A 165 -6.20 11.02 0.49
CA LEU A 165 -5.62 10.90 1.82
C LEU A 165 -5.43 9.43 2.23
N ALA A 166 -6.24 8.51 1.71
CA ALA A 166 -6.20 7.12 2.19
C ALA A 166 -4.88 6.40 1.85
N LEU A 167 -4.40 6.56 0.61
CA LEU A 167 -3.18 5.88 0.14
C LEU A 167 -1.90 6.40 0.83
N PRO A 168 -1.65 7.72 0.94
CA PRO A 168 -0.52 8.26 1.70
C PRO A 168 -0.47 7.79 3.15
N TYR A 169 -1.62 7.78 3.85
CA TYR A 169 -1.67 7.39 5.26
C TYR A 169 -1.45 5.89 5.46
N ALA A 170 -1.88 5.05 4.50
CA ALA A 170 -1.57 3.62 4.53
C ALA A 170 -0.07 3.37 4.35
N PHE A 171 0.59 4.03 3.39
CA PHE A 171 2.04 3.94 3.20
C PHE A 171 2.83 4.49 4.38
N TRP A 172 2.38 5.60 4.97
CA TRP A 172 2.95 6.15 6.20
C TRP A 172 2.89 5.15 7.35
N TYR A 173 1.71 4.56 7.59
CA TYR A 173 1.55 3.54 8.64
C TYR A 173 2.44 2.31 8.39
N LEU A 174 2.47 1.85 7.14
CA LEU A 174 3.27 0.71 6.73
C LEU A 174 4.77 0.99 6.91
N ALA A 175 5.26 2.18 6.51
CA ALA A 175 6.66 2.57 6.67
C ALA A 175 7.08 2.54 8.14
N ARG A 176 6.27 3.13 9.03
CA ARG A 176 6.52 3.13 10.47
C ARG A 176 6.62 1.71 11.00
N ARG A 177 5.66 0.84 10.65
CA ARG A 177 5.66 -0.55 11.11
C ARG A 177 6.87 -1.33 10.56
N VAL A 178 7.22 -1.18 9.30
CA VAL A 178 8.39 -1.86 8.71
C VAL A 178 9.69 -1.47 9.42
N LEU A 179 9.88 -0.18 9.72
CA LEU A 179 11.09 0.30 10.42
C LEU A 179 11.16 -0.18 11.87
N ILE A 180 10.01 -0.27 12.56
CA ILE A 180 9.92 -0.82 13.91
C ILE A 180 10.24 -2.32 13.90
N GLU A 181 9.65 -3.10 12.99
CA GLU A 181 9.88 -4.55 12.91
C GLU A 181 11.33 -4.87 12.48
N ARG A 182 11.98 -4.02 11.67
CA ARG A 182 13.41 -4.13 11.35
C ARG A 182 14.35 -3.72 12.49
N GLY A 183 13.83 -3.11 13.56
CA GLY A 183 14.63 -2.64 14.70
C GLY A 183 15.54 -1.45 14.41
N VAL A 184 15.36 -0.76 13.27
CA VAL A 184 16.18 0.40 12.87
C VAL A 184 15.73 1.67 13.59
N LEU A 185 14.42 1.81 13.87
CA LEU A 185 13.86 2.90 14.64
C LEU A 185 13.25 2.40 15.94
N THR A 186 13.48 3.14 17.03
CA THR A 186 12.64 3.03 18.23
C THR A 186 11.26 3.64 17.97
N PRO A 187 10.20 3.17 18.66
CA PRO A 187 8.83 3.66 18.48
C PRO A 187 8.70 5.19 18.58
N GLU A 188 9.53 5.82 19.43
CA GLU A 188 9.58 7.27 19.64
C GLU A 188 10.11 8.03 18.41
N LEU A 189 11.16 7.53 17.76
CA LEU A 189 11.67 8.15 16.53
C LEU A 189 10.73 7.96 15.35
N ALA A 190 9.88 6.93 15.38
CA ALA A 190 8.87 6.71 14.33
C ALA A 190 7.74 7.76 14.35
N GLU A 191 7.64 8.58 15.40
CA GLU A 191 6.71 9.71 15.47
C GLU A 191 7.21 10.94 14.70
N ASN A 192 8.52 11.02 14.42
CA ASN A 192 9.08 12.14 13.65
C ASN A 192 8.68 12.10 12.17
N ILE A 193 8.25 10.93 11.67
CA ILE A 193 7.76 10.78 10.31
C ILE A 193 6.33 11.33 10.26
N LYS A 194 6.16 12.51 9.64
CA LYS A 194 4.84 13.14 9.54
C LYS A 194 4.04 12.56 8.37
N PRO A 195 2.72 12.33 8.52
CA PRO A 195 1.86 11.91 7.41
C PRO A 195 1.87 12.90 6.23
N ASP A 196 2.09 14.18 6.51
CA ASP A 196 2.07 15.25 5.51
C ASP A 196 3.16 15.10 4.44
N ASP A 197 4.28 14.47 4.78
CA ASP A 197 5.39 14.25 3.85
C ASP A 197 4.98 13.33 2.69
N PHE A 198 4.04 12.42 2.95
CA PHE A 198 3.50 11.47 1.97
C PHE A 198 2.41 12.08 1.09
N LEU A 199 1.82 13.22 1.46
CA LEU A 199 0.73 13.83 0.71
C LEU A 199 1.23 14.36 -0.64
N ALA A 200 0.62 13.91 -1.73
CA ALA A 200 0.85 14.47 -3.06
C ALA A 200 0.49 15.97 -3.08
N ILE A 201 1.51 16.80 -3.29
CA ILE A 201 1.33 18.24 -3.54
C ILE A 201 0.68 18.37 -4.92
N GLN A 202 -0.25 19.31 -5.05
CA GLN A 202 -0.97 19.60 -6.29
C GLN A 202 0.02 19.63 -7.48
N GLN A 203 -0.31 18.92 -8.55
CA GLN A 203 0.28 19.23 -9.86
C GLN A 203 0.00 20.72 -10.09
N GLN A 204 1.08 21.49 -10.19
CA GLN A 204 1.03 22.84 -10.72
C GLN A 204 0.28 22.77 -12.05
N GLU A 205 -0.76 23.59 -12.21
CA GLU A 205 -1.37 23.81 -13.52
C GLU A 205 -0.24 24.10 -14.51
N PRO A 206 -0.26 23.48 -15.71
CA PRO A 206 0.72 23.83 -16.73
C PRO A 206 0.56 25.33 -17.00
N LYS A 207 1.60 26.11 -16.67
CA LYS A 207 1.65 27.52 -17.06
C LYS A 207 1.51 27.57 -18.59
N LEU A 208 0.43 28.22 -19.03
CA LEU A 208 0.17 28.53 -20.45
C LEU A 208 1.37 29.22 -21.10
#